data_AF-A0A7S1WXY9-F1
#
_entry.id   AF-A0A7S1WXY9-F1
#
_cell.length_a   1.000
_cell.length_b   1.000
_cell.length_c   1.000
_cell.angle_alpha   90.00
_cell.angle_beta   90.00
_cell.angle_gamma   90.00
#
_symmetry.space_group_name_H-M   'P 1'
#
loop_
_entity.id
_entity.type
_entity.pdbx_description
1 polymer ?
#
loop_
_entity_poly.entity_id
_entity_poly.type
_entity_poly.pdbx_seq_one_letter_code
_entity_poly.pdbx_strand_id
1 'polypeptide(L)'
;MAAPSAATGVTLLWLLLPTGLLALGHGAAADAAEVERVELEEAGLLGVSLLQSYGHLTQASVTASTRGSKTSLAGADQQSEHQQPTGSSTCGMTAGKPKVDCDKPDMGSCGNACCALDVHLGMSPRDAYDAAAGFLSSGGGDGAYSLVNGTMPYGEHPADDLTAMSMTWKYIFQGKHTTSGRGYVDTLDFNIRSDSPDSCVLRAFSISDIHGALGDAGQNYKTLAYMLKALGVDPAGAALLYGCGKPIAGTS
;
A
#
# COMPACT_ATOMS: atom_id res chain seq x y z
N MET A 1 30.67 -10.25 -44.40
CA MET A 1 29.92 -9.19 -45.10
C MET A 1 29.14 -8.43 -44.05
N ALA A 2 29.62 -7.23 -43.70
CA ALA A 2 29.08 -6.40 -42.63
C ALA A 2 28.02 -5.46 -43.19
N ALA A 3 26.85 -5.36 -42.53
CA ALA A 3 25.79 -4.43 -42.88
C ALA A 3 25.94 -3.13 -42.05
N PRO A 4 25.70 -1.94 -42.62
CA PRO A 4 25.92 -0.67 -41.94
C PRO A 4 24.76 -0.26 -41.01
N SER A 5 25.16 0.35 -39.91
CA SER A 5 24.34 1.00 -38.88
C SER A 5 23.77 2.32 -39.39
N ALA A 6 22.46 2.54 -39.21
CA ALA A 6 21.78 3.80 -39.50
C ALA A 6 21.57 4.57 -38.19
N ALA A 7 22.37 5.61 -37.98
CA ALA A 7 22.20 6.57 -36.89
C ALA A 7 21.11 7.58 -37.27
N THR A 8 20.04 7.64 -36.48
CA THR A 8 19.00 8.67 -36.56
C THR A 8 19.40 9.84 -35.65
N GLY A 9 19.57 11.01 -36.26
CA GLY A 9 19.91 12.26 -35.57
C GLY A 9 18.72 12.83 -34.81
N VAL A 10 18.94 13.15 -33.53
CA VAL A 10 18.00 13.89 -32.69
C VAL A 10 18.34 15.38 -32.82
N THR A 11 17.42 16.16 -33.36
CA THR A 11 17.52 17.62 -33.42
C THR A 11 17.07 18.20 -32.06
N LEU A 12 18.02 18.72 -31.28
CA LEU A 12 17.72 19.50 -30.06
C LEU A 12 17.26 20.90 -30.46
N LEU A 13 15.98 21.21 -30.22
CA LEU A 13 15.43 22.55 -30.33
C LEU A 13 15.58 23.26 -28.97
N TRP A 14 16.54 24.17 -28.88
CA TRP A 14 16.71 25.06 -27.72
C TRP A 14 15.69 26.20 -27.79
N LEU A 15 14.66 26.14 -26.95
CA LEU A 15 13.78 27.26 -26.65
C LEU A 15 14.45 28.15 -25.59
N LEU A 16 15.00 29.27 -26.04
CA LEU A 16 15.44 30.38 -25.20
C LEU A 16 14.20 31.08 -24.61
N LEU A 17 14.01 30.96 -23.29
CA LEU A 17 13.06 31.79 -22.54
C LEU A 17 13.81 33.01 -21.96
N PRO A 18 13.21 34.22 -22.01
CA PRO A 18 13.81 35.43 -21.49
C PRO A 18 13.75 35.50 -19.96
N THR A 19 14.89 35.85 -19.37
CA THR A 19 15.11 36.15 -17.96
C THR A 19 14.25 37.34 -17.50
N GLY A 20 13.28 37.09 -16.63
CA GLY A 20 12.56 38.09 -15.86
C GLY A 20 13.14 38.19 -14.45
N LEU A 21 13.97 39.21 -14.23
CA LEU A 21 14.53 39.60 -12.94
C LEU A 21 13.46 40.39 -12.16
N LEU A 22 12.96 39.87 -11.05
CA LEU A 22 12.10 40.60 -10.12
C LEU A 22 12.69 40.49 -8.71
N ALA A 23 13.38 41.56 -8.31
CA ALA A 23 13.82 41.82 -6.96
C ALA A 23 12.98 42.98 -6.42
N LEU A 24 12.24 42.76 -5.33
CA LEU A 24 11.58 43.71 -4.42
C LEU A 24 10.86 42.79 -3.40
N GLY A 25 10.93 42.92 -2.08
CA GLY A 25 11.54 43.86 -1.15
C GLY A 25 11.25 43.34 0.27
N HIS A 26 12.09 43.70 1.24
CA HIS A 26 11.88 43.39 2.66
C HIS A 26 10.70 44.18 3.22
N GLY A 27 9.81 43.53 3.97
CA GLY A 27 8.77 44.15 4.78
C GLY A 27 8.51 43.32 6.03
N ALA A 28 8.94 43.83 7.18
CA ALA A 28 8.56 43.36 8.50
C ALA A 28 7.21 43.95 8.91
N ALA A 29 6.35 43.18 9.57
CA ALA A 29 5.60 43.56 10.77
C ALA A 29 4.57 42.48 11.14
N ALA A 30 4.38 42.36 12.45
CA ALA A 30 3.38 41.56 13.14
C ALA A 30 1.94 41.90 12.71
N ASP A 31 1.00 40.97 12.89
CA ASP A 31 0.04 41.09 13.99
C ASP A 31 -0.89 39.87 14.08
N ALA A 32 -1.37 39.68 15.30
CA ALA A 32 -2.30 38.64 15.72
C ALA A 32 -3.72 38.86 15.17
N ALA A 33 -4.41 37.76 14.87
CA ALA A 33 -5.87 37.69 14.82
C ALA A 33 -6.25 36.21 15.07
N GLU A 34 -6.75 35.89 16.26
CA GLU A 34 -8.16 35.94 16.68
C GLU A 34 -8.89 34.66 16.25
N VAL A 35 -9.12 33.82 17.25
CA VAL A 35 -9.78 32.51 17.18
C VAL A 35 -11.29 32.76 17.19
N GLU A 36 -11.91 32.67 16.04
CA GLU A 36 -13.37 32.71 15.93
C GLU A 36 -13.95 31.33 16.32
N ARG A 37 -14.62 31.29 17.48
CA ARG A 37 -15.46 30.17 17.89
C ARG A 37 -16.73 30.18 17.04
N VAL A 38 -16.93 29.14 16.25
CA VAL A 38 -18.24 28.87 15.64
C VAL A 38 -19.02 27.97 16.58
N GLU A 39 -20.08 28.53 17.17
CA GLU A 39 -21.13 27.79 17.88
C GLU A 39 -21.95 26.99 16.85
N LEU A 40 -22.05 25.67 17.04
CA LEU A 40 -22.98 24.82 16.30
C LEU A 40 -24.29 24.78 17.08
N GLU A 41 -25.29 25.55 16.63
CA GLU A 41 -26.67 25.42 17.07
C GLU A 41 -27.33 24.16 16.49
N GLU A 42 -28.15 23.56 17.34
CA GLU A 42 -29.03 22.44 17.05
C GLU A 42 -30.19 22.85 16.13
N ALA A 43 -30.50 22.00 15.15
CA ALA A 43 -31.82 21.97 14.55
C ALA A 43 -32.25 20.50 14.34
N GLY A 44 -33.02 20.01 15.30
CA GLY A 44 -33.81 18.80 15.10
C GLY A 44 -34.94 19.06 14.11
N LEU A 45 -35.29 18.05 13.32
CA LEU A 45 -36.64 17.94 12.80
C LEU A 45 -37.06 16.47 12.68
N LEU A 46 -38.04 16.15 13.52
CA LEU A 46 -38.93 15.02 13.42
C LEU A 46 -39.67 15.06 12.08
N GLY A 47 -39.94 13.90 11.47
CA GLY A 47 -41.08 13.85 10.54
C GLY A 47 -41.22 12.65 9.62
N VAL A 48 -42.04 11.70 10.09
CA VAL A 48 -43.13 11.03 9.33
C VAL A 48 -42.78 9.86 8.37
N SER A 49 -43.17 8.67 8.84
CA SER A 49 -43.76 7.51 8.15
C SER A 49 -44.17 7.66 6.67
N LEU A 50 -43.91 6.61 5.87
CA LEU A 50 -44.99 5.94 5.13
C LEU A 50 -44.63 4.49 4.74
N LEU A 51 -45.65 3.63 4.86
CA LEU A 51 -45.72 2.23 4.42
C LEU A 51 -45.58 2.07 2.90
N GLN A 52 -45.07 0.90 2.46
CA GLN A 52 -45.64 0.00 1.44
C GLN A 52 -44.59 -1.09 1.12
N SER A 53 -44.70 -2.35 1.53
CA SER A 53 -45.65 -3.42 1.16
C SER A 53 -45.42 -4.04 -0.23
N TYR A 54 -45.21 -5.36 -0.21
CA TYR A 54 -45.39 -6.38 -1.26
C TYR A 54 -44.33 -6.56 -2.35
N GLY A 55 -43.85 -7.80 -2.48
CA GLY A 55 -42.98 -8.23 -3.57
C GLY A 55 -42.56 -9.70 -3.51
N HIS A 56 -43.54 -10.60 -3.55
CA HIS A 56 -43.52 -11.98 -4.03
C HIS A 56 -42.25 -12.86 -3.92
N LEU A 57 -42.41 -13.95 -3.15
CA LEU A 57 -41.68 -15.20 -3.31
C LEU A 57 -41.78 -15.73 -4.75
N THR A 58 -40.63 -16.09 -5.31
CA THR A 58 -40.52 -17.17 -6.32
C THR A 58 -39.55 -18.22 -5.78
N GLN A 59 -40.11 -19.31 -5.27
CA GLN A 59 -39.36 -20.53 -4.95
C GLN A 59 -38.99 -21.23 -6.27
N ALA A 60 -37.76 -21.04 -6.75
CA ALA A 60 -37.17 -21.93 -7.73
C ALA A 60 -36.66 -23.17 -7.01
N SER A 61 -37.42 -24.27 -7.10
CA SER A 61 -36.95 -25.60 -6.70
C SER A 61 -35.87 -26.06 -7.68
N VAL A 62 -34.60 -25.88 -7.32
CA VAL A 62 -33.48 -26.49 -8.02
C VAL A 62 -33.35 -27.93 -7.55
N THR A 63 -33.68 -28.85 -8.44
CA THR A 63 -33.45 -30.28 -8.29
C THR A 63 -31.94 -30.55 -8.25
N ALA A 64 -31.43 -30.81 -7.03
CA ALA A 64 -30.07 -31.28 -6.82
C ALA A 64 -29.91 -32.70 -7.39
N SER A 65 -29.33 -32.79 -8.60
CA SER A 65 -28.87 -34.05 -9.18
C SER A 65 -27.57 -34.47 -8.50
N THR A 66 -27.70 -35.36 -7.53
CA THR A 66 -26.60 -36.07 -6.88
C THR A 66 -26.06 -37.14 -7.83
N ARG A 67 -25.09 -36.77 -8.67
CA ARG A 67 -24.24 -37.74 -9.38
C ARG A 67 -22.86 -37.70 -8.77
N GLY A 68 -22.61 -38.67 -7.89
CA GLY A 68 -21.31 -38.91 -7.30
C GLY A 68 -20.27 -39.24 -8.36
N SER A 69 -19.15 -38.55 -8.29
CA SER A 69 -17.90 -39.00 -8.88
C SER A 69 -16.82 -38.85 -7.83
N LYS A 70 -16.55 -39.95 -7.11
CA LYS A 70 -15.39 -40.08 -6.23
C LYS A 70 -14.17 -40.30 -7.11
N THR A 71 -13.58 -39.21 -7.60
CA THR A 71 -12.20 -39.23 -8.09
C THR A 71 -11.33 -38.77 -6.94
N SER A 72 -10.76 -39.76 -6.26
CA SER A 72 -9.72 -39.62 -5.25
C SER A 72 -8.49 -38.95 -5.86
N LEU A 73 -8.37 -37.63 -5.69
CA LEU A 73 -7.09 -36.92 -5.77
C LEU A 73 -6.51 -36.87 -4.36
N ALA A 74 -5.74 -37.90 -4.02
CA ALA A 74 -4.78 -37.84 -2.94
C ALA A 74 -3.61 -36.96 -3.42
N GLY A 75 -3.52 -35.74 -2.92
CA GLY A 75 -2.39 -34.85 -3.18
C GLY A 75 -2.70 -33.40 -2.83
N ALA A 76 -1.96 -32.88 -1.85
CA ALA A 76 -1.92 -31.49 -1.38
C ALA A 76 -2.87 -31.06 -0.24
N ASP A 77 -2.99 -31.88 0.82
CA ASP A 77 -3.07 -31.31 2.18
C ASP A 77 -1.66 -30.83 2.59
N GLN A 78 -1.20 -29.75 1.97
CA GLN A 78 -0.28 -28.84 2.64
C GLN A 78 -1.11 -27.65 3.09
N GLN A 79 -1.86 -27.86 4.18
CA GLN A 79 -2.12 -26.78 5.11
C GLN A 79 -0.75 -26.33 5.63
N SER A 80 -0.11 -25.45 4.85
CA SER A 80 0.94 -24.59 5.34
C SER A 80 0.31 -23.85 6.51
N GLU A 81 0.57 -24.32 7.73
CA GLU A 81 0.30 -23.59 8.95
C GLU A 81 0.77 -22.17 8.67
N HIS A 82 -0.19 -21.25 8.56
CA HIS A 82 0.05 -19.85 8.28
C HIS A 82 0.80 -19.30 9.49
N GLN A 83 2.12 -19.49 9.50
CA GLN A 83 2.99 -19.15 10.61
C GLN A 83 2.98 -17.63 10.70
N GLN A 84 2.17 -17.11 11.62
CA GLN A 84 2.21 -15.69 11.94
C GLN A 84 3.67 -15.34 12.23
N PRO A 85 4.20 -14.27 11.62
CA PRO A 85 5.59 -13.87 11.82
C PRO A 85 5.84 -13.66 13.32
N THR A 86 6.66 -14.54 13.91
CA THR A 86 7.01 -14.43 15.32
C THR A 86 7.87 -13.19 15.55
N GLY A 87 7.50 -12.37 16.53
CA GLY A 87 8.26 -11.17 16.90
C GLY A 87 7.61 -9.86 16.46
N SER A 88 8.35 -8.76 16.58
CA SER A 88 7.87 -7.41 16.29
C SER A 88 8.14 -7.00 14.85
N SER A 89 7.20 -6.24 14.28
CA SER A 89 7.35 -5.49 13.03
C SER A 89 8.26 -4.25 13.16
N THR A 90 8.91 -4.01 14.32
CA THR A 90 9.75 -2.84 14.58
C THR A 90 11.23 -3.17 14.77
N CYS A 91 12.10 -2.46 14.07
CA CYS A 91 13.56 -2.59 14.20
C CYS A 91 14.09 -2.13 15.56
N GLY A 92 13.44 -1.16 16.18
CA GLY A 92 13.81 -0.63 17.50
C GLY A 92 15.04 0.27 17.45
N MET A 93 15.29 1.00 18.55
CA MET A 93 16.38 2.00 18.61
C MET A 93 17.66 1.48 19.30
N THR A 94 17.70 0.22 19.72
CA THR A 94 18.79 -0.31 20.54
C THR A 94 20.03 -0.61 19.70
N ALA A 95 21.18 -0.09 20.13
CA ALA A 95 22.47 -0.45 19.55
C ALA A 95 22.72 -1.97 19.71
N GLY A 96 23.09 -2.63 18.61
CA GLY A 96 23.31 -4.08 18.60
C GLY A 96 23.31 -4.66 17.20
N LYS A 97 23.30 -6.00 17.10
CA LYS A 97 23.09 -6.68 15.81
C LYS A 97 21.73 -6.27 15.26
N PRO A 98 21.61 -5.94 13.96
CA PRO A 98 20.32 -5.67 13.34
C PRO A 98 19.36 -6.81 13.63
N LYS A 99 18.12 -6.47 14.01
CA LYS A 99 17.04 -7.46 14.08
C LYS A 99 16.81 -8.06 12.69
N VAL A 100 16.16 -9.22 12.63
CA VAL A 100 15.78 -9.86 11.37
C VAL A 100 15.04 -8.86 10.49
N ASP A 101 15.47 -8.72 9.23
CA ASP A 101 14.97 -7.79 8.21
C ASP A 101 15.24 -6.28 8.48
N CYS A 102 16.10 -5.93 9.43
CA CYS A 102 16.47 -4.52 9.72
C CYS A 102 17.84 -4.13 9.15
N ASP A 103 18.42 -4.98 8.32
CA ASP A 103 19.72 -4.81 7.68
C ASP A 103 19.64 -3.99 6.38
N LYS A 104 18.50 -3.37 6.09
CA LYS A 104 18.19 -2.65 4.85
C LYS A 104 17.84 -1.18 5.09
N PRO A 105 18.73 -0.41 5.75
CA PRO A 105 18.46 0.99 6.05
C PRO A 105 18.32 1.81 4.78
N ASP A 106 17.23 2.56 4.67
CA ASP A 106 17.08 3.58 3.64
C ASP A 106 17.59 4.92 4.14
N MET A 107 18.28 5.67 3.26
CA MET A 107 18.89 6.97 3.57
C MET A 107 18.20 8.11 2.82
N GLY A 108 16.86 8.11 2.80
CA GLY A 108 16.05 9.21 2.29
C GLY A 108 15.83 9.12 0.79
N SER A 109 15.73 7.89 0.25
CA SER A 109 15.68 7.69 -1.20
C SER A 109 14.51 8.43 -1.84
N CYS A 110 13.36 8.53 -1.17
CA CYS A 110 12.17 9.22 -1.69
C CYS A 110 12.08 10.70 -1.31
N GLY A 111 13.20 11.34 -0.92
CA GLY A 111 13.17 12.62 -0.17
C GLY A 111 12.73 12.45 1.29
N ASN A 112 12.36 11.22 1.66
CA ASN A 112 12.18 10.69 2.99
C ASN A 112 12.56 9.20 2.96
N ALA A 113 12.80 8.60 4.12
CA ALA A 113 13.10 7.18 4.17
C ALA A 113 11.89 6.34 3.74
N CYS A 114 12.10 5.45 2.77
CA CYS A 114 11.05 4.67 2.12
C CYS A 114 11.53 3.28 1.66
N CYS A 115 10.58 2.44 1.27
CA CYS A 115 10.84 1.14 0.66
C CYS A 115 9.74 0.79 -0.34
N ALA A 116 10.10 0.40 -1.56
CA ALA A 116 9.21 -0.04 -2.62
C ALA A 116 9.64 -1.41 -3.15
N LEU A 117 8.73 -2.38 -3.21
CA LEU A 117 8.99 -3.70 -3.76
C LEU A 117 7.82 -4.25 -4.58
N ASP A 118 8.14 -5.14 -5.52
CA ASP A 118 7.18 -5.99 -6.21
C ASP A 118 7.36 -7.44 -5.74
N VAL A 119 6.26 -8.15 -5.52
CA VAL A 119 6.28 -9.56 -5.17
C VAL A 119 5.27 -10.34 -6.02
N HIS A 120 5.71 -11.48 -6.55
CA HIS A 120 4.85 -12.40 -7.28
C HIS A 120 4.13 -13.31 -6.28
N LEU A 121 2.80 -13.38 -6.40
CA LEU A 121 1.95 -14.22 -5.55
C LEU A 121 1.28 -15.29 -6.40
N GLY A 122 1.35 -16.55 -5.94
CA GLY A 122 0.68 -17.69 -6.55
C GLY A 122 -0.79 -17.80 -6.15
N MET A 123 -1.50 -16.66 -6.12
CA MET A 123 -2.93 -16.58 -5.81
C MET A 123 -3.60 -15.53 -6.70
N SER A 124 -4.93 -15.58 -6.78
CA SER A 124 -5.69 -14.62 -7.57
C SER A 124 -5.52 -13.19 -7.01
N PRO A 125 -5.68 -12.15 -7.84
CA PRO A 125 -5.65 -10.76 -7.36
C PRO A 125 -6.63 -10.48 -6.22
N ARG A 126 -7.80 -11.15 -6.23
CA ARG A 126 -8.83 -10.99 -5.21
C ARG A 126 -8.39 -11.60 -3.88
N ASP A 127 -7.84 -12.81 -3.92
CA ASP A 127 -7.36 -13.48 -2.70
C ASP A 127 -6.18 -12.71 -2.08
N ALA A 128 -5.29 -12.16 -2.93
CA ALA A 128 -4.20 -11.31 -2.47
C ALA A 128 -4.71 -10.02 -1.79
N TYR A 129 -5.75 -9.39 -2.35
CA TYR A 129 -6.40 -8.24 -1.75
C TYR A 129 -7.03 -8.60 -0.40
N ASP A 130 -7.88 -9.63 -0.36
CA ASP A 130 -8.58 -10.05 0.86
C ASP A 130 -7.59 -10.42 1.97
N ALA A 131 -6.49 -11.09 1.63
CA ALA A 131 -5.45 -11.47 2.58
C ALA A 131 -4.68 -10.24 3.11
N ALA A 132 -4.24 -9.33 2.24
CA ALA A 132 -3.50 -8.13 2.64
C ALA A 132 -4.37 -7.14 3.41
N ALA A 133 -5.57 -6.84 2.91
CA ALA A 133 -6.54 -5.97 3.59
C ALA A 133 -7.01 -6.58 4.91
N GLY A 134 -7.20 -7.91 4.96
CA GLY A 134 -7.49 -8.65 6.18
C GLY A 134 -6.39 -8.52 7.23
N PHE A 135 -5.12 -8.67 6.84
CA PHE A 135 -3.97 -8.45 7.71
C PHE A 135 -3.94 -7.03 8.28
N LEU A 136 -4.14 -6.02 7.44
CA LEU A 136 -4.17 -4.61 7.88
C LEU A 136 -5.33 -4.35 8.83
N SER A 137 -6.51 -4.88 8.52
CA SER A 137 -7.72 -4.69 9.33
C SER A 137 -7.65 -5.39 10.68
N SER A 138 -6.93 -6.51 10.78
CA SER A 138 -6.76 -7.25 12.04
C SER A 138 -5.72 -6.63 12.98
N GLY A 139 -5.02 -5.58 12.55
CA GLY A 139 -3.87 -5.04 13.28
C GLY A 139 -2.53 -5.71 12.93
N GLY A 140 -2.51 -6.68 12.02
CA GLY A 140 -1.36 -7.55 11.81
C GLY A 140 -1.08 -8.48 13.00
N GLY A 141 0.06 -9.18 12.96
CA GLY A 141 0.44 -10.15 14.01
C GLY A 141 0.76 -9.52 15.38
N ASP A 142 1.10 -8.24 15.41
CA ASP A 142 1.50 -7.51 16.62
C ASP A 142 0.62 -6.30 16.94
N GLY A 143 -0.51 -6.13 16.24
CA GLY A 143 -1.45 -5.03 16.48
C GLY A 143 -0.97 -3.65 15.98
N ALA A 144 0.16 -3.60 15.26
CA ALA A 144 0.78 -2.36 14.81
C ALA A 144 0.26 -1.83 13.46
N TYR A 145 -0.61 -2.57 12.77
CA TYR A 145 -1.10 -2.21 11.45
C TYR A 145 -2.53 -1.67 11.50
N SER A 146 -2.94 -0.94 10.47
CA SER A 146 -4.36 -0.60 10.28
C SER A 146 -4.66 -0.39 8.80
N LEU A 147 -5.83 -0.84 8.35
CA LEU A 147 -6.35 -0.46 7.04
C LEU A 147 -6.82 1.00 7.08
N VAL A 148 -6.43 1.79 6.09
CA VAL A 148 -6.97 3.16 5.94
C VAL A 148 -8.29 3.06 5.21
N ASN A 149 -9.36 3.14 5.98
CA ASN A 149 -10.70 3.21 5.42
C ASN A 149 -10.87 4.54 4.71
N GLY A 150 -11.45 4.46 3.52
CA GLY A 150 -11.56 5.54 2.58
C GLY A 150 -12.44 6.73 2.92
N THR A 151 -12.33 7.28 4.12
CA THR A 151 -13.12 8.44 4.50
C THR A 151 -12.32 9.69 4.16
N MET A 152 -12.48 10.19 2.94
CA MET A 152 -11.92 11.47 2.52
C MET A 152 -12.93 12.59 2.77
N PRO A 153 -12.47 13.82 3.09
CA PRO A 153 -13.31 15.00 2.99
C PRO A 153 -14.00 15.01 1.61
N TYR A 154 -15.29 15.33 1.58
CA TYR A 154 -16.10 15.41 0.35
C TYR A 154 -16.40 14.06 -0.35
N GLY A 155 -16.09 12.92 0.25
CA GLY A 155 -16.48 11.60 -0.28
C GLY A 155 -15.73 11.21 -1.56
N GLU A 156 -14.55 11.77 -1.80
CA GLU A 156 -13.72 11.56 -2.99
C GLU A 156 -12.93 10.25 -2.96
N HIS A 157 -13.39 9.25 -2.21
CA HIS A 157 -12.62 8.02 -2.06
C HIS A 157 -12.86 7.06 -3.23
N PRO A 158 -11.83 6.75 -4.04
CA PRO A 158 -11.97 5.74 -5.06
C PRO A 158 -12.19 4.37 -4.40
N ALA A 159 -13.04 3.53 -4.98
CA ALA A 159 -13.16 2.15 -4.50
C ALA A 159 -11.81 1.43 -4.63
N ASP A 160 -11.47 0.58 -3.65
CA ASP A 160 -10.25 -0.23 -3.73
C ASP A 160 -10.29 -1.17 -4.95
N ASP A 161 -11.48 -1.69 -5.25
CA ASP A 161 -11.75 -2.61 -6.37
C ASP A 161 -11.87 -1.84 -7.69
N LEU A 162 -10.87 -2.06 -8.55
CA LEU A 162 -10.77 -1.48 -9.89
C LEU A 162 -11.13 -2.49 -10.99
N THR A 163 -11.66 -3.67 -10.66
CA THR A 163 -11.92 -4.76 -11.62
C THR A 163 -12.98 -4.40 -12.66
N ALA A 164 -13.89 -3.47 -12.33
CA ALA A 164 -14.85 -2.90 -13.28
C ALA A 164 -14.17 -2.04 -14.36
N MET A 165 -12.93 -1.61 -14.13
CA MET A 165 -12.13 -0.86 -15.08
C MET A 165 -11.25 -1.81 -15.90
N SER A 166 -11.20 -1.61 -17.21
CA SER A 166 -10.40 -2.43 -18.14
C SER A 166 -8.90 -2.10 -18.07
N MET A 167 -8.30 -2.21 -16.89
CA MET A 167 -6.90 -1.88 -16.60
C MET A 167 -6.14 -3.06 -15.97
N THR A 168 -4.81 -2.97 -15.99
CA THR A 168 -3.92 -4.04 -15.49
C THR A 168 -3.99 -4.19 -13.97
N TRP A 169 -4.09 -3.06 -13.25
CA TRP A 169 -4.22 -3.02 -11.79
C TRP A 169 -5.67 -3.28 -11.39
N LYS A 170 -5.88 -4.20 -10.44
CA LYS A 170 -7.20 -4.67 -10.00
C LYS A 170 -7.59 -4.14 -8.64
N TYR A 171 -6.61 -3.91 -7.77
CA TYR A 171 -6.84 -3.36 -6.45
C TYR A 171 -5.82 -2.27 -6.13
N ILE A 172 -6.28 -1.22 -5.46
CA ILE A 172 -5.46 -0.18 -4.82
C ILE A 172 -5.99 0.06 -3.42
N PHE A 173 -5.14 0.07 -2.41
CA PHE A 173 -5.55 0.32 -1.04
C PHE A 173 -4.37 0.82 -0.21
N GLN A 174 -4.68 1.43 0.93
CA GLN A 174 -3.68 2.04 1.80
C GLN A 174 -3.79 1.47 3.22
N GLY A 175 -2.65 1.30 3.87
CA GLY A 175 -2.55 0.95 5.28
C GLY A 175 -1.69 1.95 6.04
N LYS A 176 -1.61 1.75 7.35
CA LYS A 176 -0.60 2.36 8.23
C LYS A 176 0.11 1.30 9.02
N HIS A 177 1.33 1.61 9.43
CA HIS A 177 2.08 0.88 10.44
C HIS A 177 2.53 1.84 11.54
N THR A 178 2.39 1.44 12.80
CA THR A 178 2.85 2.22 13.96
C THR A 178 3.98 1.48 14.66
N THR A 179 5.18 2.04 14.60
CA THR A 179 6.36 1.46 15.25
C THR A 179 6.21 1.40 16.77
N SER A 180 6.70 0.32 17.38
CA SER A 180 6.82 0.23 18.83
C SER A 180 7.82 1.26 19.38
N GLY A 181 7.61 1.69 20.63
CA GLY A 181 8.44 2.67 21.30
C GLY A 181 7.90 4.09 21.12
N ARG A 182 8.38 4.82 20.11
CA ARG A 182 7.99 6.24 19.90
C ARG A 182 6.67 6.42 19.14
N GLY A 183 6.10 5.35 18.58
CA GLY A 183 4.84 5.44 17.86
C GLY A 183 4.95 6.19 16.53
N TYR A 184 6.08 6.10 15.84
CA TYR A 184 6.20 6.65 14.50
C TYR A 184 5.28 5.90 13.55
N VAL A 185 4.63 6.65 12.66
CA VAL A 185 3.67 6.12 11.70
C VAL A 185 4.32 6.10 10.32
N ASP A 186 4.17 4.97 9.63
CA ASP A 186 4.52 4.82 8.22
C ASP A 186 3.22 4.72 7.40
N THR A 187 3.19 5.37 6.24
CA THR A 187 2.15 5.15 5.22
C THR A 187 2.50 3.94 4.38
N LEU A 188 1.53 3.05 4.18
CA LEU A 188 1.67 1.88 3.34
C LEU A 188 0.75 1.98 2.13
N ASP A 189 1.29 1.90 0.92
CA ASP A 189 0.52 1.92 -0.32
C ASP A 189 0.65 0.60 -1.06
N PHE A 190 -0.48 0.08 -1.54
CA PHE A 190 -0.53 -1.21 -2.21
C PHE A 190 -1.23 -1.12 -3.56
N ASN A 191 -0.68 -1.81 -4.55
CA ASN A 191 -1.35 -2.05 -5.82
C ASN A 191 -1.23 -3.53 -6.19
N ILE A 192 -2.31 -4.13 -6.65
CA ILE A 192 -2.32 -5.53 -7.11
C ILE A 192 -2.68 -5.56 -8.57
N ARG A 193 -1.81 -6.15 -9.41
CA ARG A 193 -2.11 -6.41 -10.83
C ARG A 193 -2.25 -7.90 -11.10
N SER A 194 -3.14 -8.24 -12.01
CA SER A 194 -3.27 -9.61 -12.51
C SER A 194 -2.13 -9.92 -13.46
N ASP A 195 -1.50 -11.08 -13.25
CA ASP A 195 -0.57 -11.69 -14.20
C ASP A 195 -1.28 -12.84 -14.94
N SER A 196 -2.06 -13.63 -14.20
CA SER A 196 -3.01 -14.62 -14.72
C SER A 196 -4.26 -14.67 -13.82
N PRO A 197 -5.26 -15.55 -14.10
CA PRO A 197 -6.39 -15.76 -13.19
C PRO A 197 -5.97 -16.22 -11.78
N ASP A 198 -4.89 -17.00 -11.69
CA ASP A 198 -4.43 -17.66 -10.46
C ASP A 198 -3.10 -17.09 -9.94
N SER A 199 -2.60 -15.99 -10.54
CA SER A 199 -1.38 -15.32 -10.11
C SER A 199 -1.48 -13.80 -10.24
N CYS A 200 -0.81 -13.11 -9.33
CA CYS A 200 -0.75 -11.66 -9.35
C CYS A 200 0.63 -11.13 -8.95
N VAL A 201 0.82 -9.82 -9.16
CA VAL A 201 1.94 -9.08 -8.57
C VAL A 201 1.37 -8.08 -7.58
N LEU A 202 1.82 -8.16 -6.34
CA LEU A 202 1.60 -7.15 -5.31
C LEU A 202 2.78 -6.18 -5.35
N ARG A 203 2.49 -4.92 -5.64
CA ARG A 203 3.37 -3.80 -5.37
C ARG A 203 3.08 -3.28 -3.97
N ALA A 204 4.10 -3.17 -3.15
CA ALA A 204 3.99 -2.64 -1.81
C ALA A 204 5.00 -1.52 -1.61
N PHE A 205 4.55 -0.45 -0.98
CA PHE A 205 5.33 0.73 -0.66
C PHE A 205 5.14 1.07 0.81
N SER A 206 6.22 1.51 1.46
CA SER A 206 6.22 2.05 2.82
C SER A 206 7.03 3.33 2.83
N ILE A 207 6.49 4.38 3.43
CA ILE A 207 7.19 5.66 3.62
C ILE A 207 6.98 6.15 5.05
N SER A 208 8.04 6.71 5.62
CA SER A 208 8.00 7.27 6.97
C SER A 208 7.18 8.57 6.96
N ASP A 209 6.20 8.74 7.86
CA ASP A 209 5.44 10.01 7.99
C ASP A 209 6.16 11.01 8.93
N ILE A 210 7.49 10.95 8.99
CA ILE A 210 8.32 11.85 9.78
C ILE A 210 8.95 12.88 8.84
N HIS A 211 8.69 14.16 9.10
CA HIS A 211 9.30 15.24 8.32
C HIS A 211 10.84 15.17 8.41
N GLY A 212 11.49 14.99 7.26
CA GLY A 212 12.96 14.95 7.17
C GLY A 212 13.61 13.69 7.73
N ALA A 213 12.90 12.56 7.82
CA ALA A 213 13.53 11.30 8.19
C ALA A 213 14.48 10.80 7.09
N LEU A 214 15.74 11.21 7.21
CA LEU A 214 16.80 10.73 6.33
C LEU A 214 17.02 9.23 6.49
N GLY A 215 17.04 8.68 7.71
CA GLY A 215 17.35 7.27 7.96
C GLY A 215 16.25 6.54 8.73
N ASP A 216 15.95 5.30 8.35
CA ASP A 216 14.91 4.48 9.02
C ASP A 216 15.43 3.21 9.73
N ALA A 217 16.74 2.97 9.73
CA ALA A 217 17.35 1.75 10.28
C ALA A 217 16.71 0.44 9.75
N GLY A 218 16.16 0.47 8.52
CA GLY A 218 15.52 -0.65 7.85
C GLY A 218 14.05 -0.83 8.18
N GLN A 219 13.44 0.12 8.91
CA GLN A 219 12.06 0.02 9.37
C GLN A 219 11.08 -0.16 8.21
N ASN A 220 11.18 0.60 7.11
CA ASN A 220 10.23 0.48 6.01
C ASN A 220 10.30 -0.90 5.34
N TYR A 221 11.50 -1.46 5.14
CA TYR A 221 11.62 -2.84 4.64
C TYR A 221 11.07 -3.86 5.65
N LYS A 222 11.37 -3.71 6.95
CA LYS A 222 10.86 -4.59 7.99
C LYS A 222 9.34 -4.61 8.00
N THR A 223 8.70 -3.45 7.90
CA THR A 223 7.25 -3.28 7.87
C THR A 223 6.61 -4.09 6.74
N LEU A 224 7.15 -4.00 5.52
CA LEU A 224 6.66 -4.77 4.37
C LEU A 224 6.99 -6.26 4.48
N ALA A 225 8.22 -6.60 4.87
CA ALA A 225 8.69 -7.98 5.00
C ALA A 225 7.89 -8.76 6.05
N TYR A 226 7.51 -8.12 7.15
CA TYR A 226 6.67 -8.71 8.18
C TYR A 226 5.28 -9.07 7.64
N MET A 227 4.63 -8.17 6.89
CA MET A 227 3.36 -8.46 6.22
C MET A 227 3.49 -9.61 5.21
N LEU A 228 4.52 -9.58 4.34
CA LEU A 228 4.74 -10.64 3.36
C LEU A 228 4.90 -12.02 4.00
N LYS A 229 5.63 -12.11 5.12
CA LYS A 229 5.74 -13.35 5.89
C LYS A 229 4.39 -13.81 6.44
N ALA A 230 3.56 -12.88 6.91
CA ALA A 230 2.20 -13.20 7.32
C ALA A 230 1.38 -13.76 6.16
N LEU A 231 1.54 -13.26 4.94
CA LEU A 231 0.89 -13.79 3.73
C LEU A 231 1.49 -15.12 3.24
N GLY A 232 2.47 -15.70 3.94
CA GLY A 232 3.15 -16.93 3.55
C GLY A 232 4.18 -16.74 2.42
N VAL A 233 4.68 -15.51 2.24
CA VAL A 233 5.59 -15.14 1.15
C VAL A 233 6.97 -14.83 1.72
N ASP A 234 8.02 -15.38 1.11
CA ASP A 234 9.40 -15.04 1.47
C ASP A 234 9.78 -13.64 0.92
N PRO A 235 10.01 -12.64 1.78
CA PRO A 235 10.36 -11.29 1.33
C PRO A 235 11.76 -11.21 0.69
N ALA A 236 12.61 -12.24 0.83
CA ALA A 236 13.89 -12.29 0.13
C ALA A 236 13.72 -12.47 -1.39
N GLY A 237 12.59 -13.01 -1.84
CA GLY A 237 12.25 -13.15 -3.26
C GLY A 237 11.63 -11.90 -3.90
N ALA A 238 11.38 -10.85 -3.13
CA ALA A 238 10.78 -9.62 -3.63
C ALA A 238 11.78 -8.81 -4.47
N ALA A 239 11.30 -8.23 -5.57
CA ALA A 239 12.07 -7.32 -6.41
C ALA A 239 12.08 -5.92 -5.79
N LEU A 240 13.24 -5.49 -5.26
CA LEU A 240 13.41 -4.15 -4.69
C LEU A 240 13.40 -3.09 -5.80
N LEU A 241 12.38 -2.25 -5.83
CA LEU A 241 12.23 -1.19 -6.80
C LEU A 241 13.03 0.04 -6.39
N TYR A 242 12.83 0.50 -5.15
CA TYR A 242 13.35 1.76 -4.64
C TYR A 242 13.49 1.73 -3.11
N GLY A 243 14.42 2.49 -2.55
CA GLY A 243 14.72 2.48 -1.12
C GLY A 243 15.15 1.10 -0.61
N CYS A 244 14.75 0.72 0.61
CA CYS A 244 15.04 -0.60 1.20
C CYS A 244 16.56 -0.94 1.26
N GLY A 245 17.43 0.04 1.47
CA GLY A 245 18.89 -0.15 1.44
C GLY A 245 19.48 -0.45 0.06
N LYS A 246 18.70 -0.32 -1.02
CA LYS A 246 19.20 -0.40 -2.39
C LYS A 246 20.13 0.79 -2.64
N PRO A 247 21.37 0.58 -3.11
CA PRO A 247 22.27 1.68 -3.44
C PRO A 247 21.64 2.60 -4.50
N ILE A 248 21.76 3.92 -4.30
CA ILE A 248 21.39 4.89 -5.33
C ILE A 248 22.39 4.73 -6.47
N ALA A 249 21.89 4.49 -7.68
CA ALA A 249 22.75 4.31 -8.85
C ALA A 249 23.61 5.57 -9.06
N GLY A 250 24.94 5.42 -8.91
CA GLY A 250 25.91 6.49 -9.12
C GLY A 250 26.57 7.07 -7.85
N THR A 251 26.32 6.53 -6.65
CA THR A 251 26.92 7.02 -5.39
C THR A 251 27.91 6.04 -4.74
N SER A 252 28.66 5.26 -5.54
CA SER A 252 29.70 4.34 -5.04
C SER A 252 31.03 5.03 -4.77
#